data_AF-A0A7K4FTW9-F1
#
_entry.id   AF-A0A7K4FTW9-F1
#
_cell.length_a   1.000
_cell.length_b   1.000
_cell.length_c   1.000
_cell.angle_alpha   90.00
_cell.angle_beta   90.00
_cell.angle_gamma   90.00
#
_symmetry.space_group_name_H-M   'P 1'
#
loop_
_entity.id
_entity.type
_entity.pdbx_description
1 polymer ?
#
loop_
_entity_poly.entity_id
_entity_poly.type
_entity_poly.pdbx_seq_one_letter_code
_entity_poly.pdbx_strand_id
1 'polypeptide(L)'
;MDLTLPMFDVLEDIIGSTSGVKASFAGNQWFVVRELVNLVKSKGIEVYVETIPPGIVRKRAEGEPLTISGLSIDFKPEVISLPPALMEGLDLDNSFNYASNDIVIAYRGKEIVNWCDL
;
A
#
# COMPACT_ATOMS: atom_id res chain seq x y z
N MET A 1 12.41 1.87 -20.43
CA MET A 1 11.31 1.90 -21.42
C MET A 1 10.04 2.00 -20.62
N ASP A 2 9.29 3.09 -20.78
CA ASP A 2 7.98 3.25 -20.13
C ASP A 2 6.94 2.62 -21.07
N LEU A 3 6.22 1.61 -20.57
CA LEU A 3 5.23 0.86 -21.34
C LEU A 3 3.82 1.42 -21.16
N THR A 4 3.66 2.50 -20.39
CA THR A 4 2.36 3.03 -20.00
C THR A 4 1.98 4.25 -20.83
N LEU A 5 0.73 4.33 -21.28
CA LEU A 5 0.13 5.62 -21.61
C LEU A 5 -0.23 6.32 -20.29
N PRO A 6 0.29 7.54 -20.05
CA PRO A 6 -0.11 8.32 -18.88
C PRO A 6 -1.63 8.39 -18.78
N MET A 7 -2.18 8.13 -17.59
CA MET A 7 -3.63 8.08 -17.27
C MET A 7 -4.42 6.84 -17.72
N PHE A 8 -3.86 5.93 -18.53
CA PHE A 8 -4.60 4.76 -19.03
C PHE A 8 -4.02 3.42 -18.58
N ASP A 9 -2.69 3.29 -18.52
CA ASP A 9 -2.03 1.99 -18.33
C ASP A 9 -1.11 1.91 -17.10
N VAL A 10 -1.16 2.90 -16.20
CA VAL A 10 -0.30 2.93 -15.01
C VAL A 10 -0.94 2.11 -13.90
N LEU A 11 -0.33 0.97 -13.58
CA LEU A 11 -0.61 0.25 -12.35
C LEU A 11 0.05 1.02 -11.20
N GLU A 12 -0.65 2.05 -10.68
CA GLU A 12 -0.13 2.90 -9.59
C GLU A 12 0.16 2.13 -8.30
N ASP A 13 -0.36 0.90 -8.22
CA ASP A 13 -0.20 0.02 -7.08
C ASP A 13 1.18 -0.65 -6.98
N ILE A 14 2.08 -0.50 -7.96
CA ILE A 14 3.46 -1.00 -7.88
C ILE A 14 4.41 0.02 -8.49
N ILE A 15 5.30 0.59 -7.68
CA ILE A 15 6.21 1.68 -8.07
C ILE A 15 7.63 1.40 -7.58
N GLY A 16 8.61 1.71 -8.42
CA GLY A 16 10.02 1.77 -8.04
C GLY A 16 10.87 0.60 -8.55
N SER A 17 11.88 0.19 -7.78
CA SER A 17 12.89 -0.80 -8.16
C SER A 17 12.99 -1.93 -7.14
N THR A 18 12.90 -3.19 -7.60
CA THR A 18 13.01 -4.39 -6.76
C THR A 18 14.39 -4.58 -6.13
N SER A 19 15.41 -3.87 -6.61
CA SER A 19 16.74 -3.82 -5.98
C SER A 19 16.79 -2.93 -4.74
N GLY A 20 15.77 -2.09 -4.53
CA GLY A 20 15.66 -1.15 -3.41
C GLY A 20 15.11 -1.76 -2.13
N VAL A 21 14.75 -0.90 -1.18
CA VAL A 21 13.98 -1.29 0.02
C VAL A 21 12.57 -1.67 -0.39
N LYS A 22 12.09 -2.84 0.01
CA LYS A 22 10.80 -3.38 -0.42
C LYS A 22 9.75 -3.02 0.62
N ALA A 23 8.72 -2.31 0.20
CA ALA A 23 7.64 -1.86 1.07
C ALA A 23 6.28 -2.34 0.56
N SER A 24 5.38 -2.72 1.47
CA SER A 24 4.01 -3.15 1.16
C SER A 24 3.02 -2.39 2.02
N PHE A 25 2.20 -1.53 1.40
CA PHE A 25 1.30 -0.60 2.08
C PHE A 25 -0.15 -0.99 1.83
N ALA A 26 -1.00 -0.72 2.81
CA ALA A 26 -2.44 -0.86 2.65
C ALA A 26 -2.95 0.08 1.53
N GLY A 27 -3.85 -0.45 0.71
CA GLY A 27 -4.31 0.22 -0.52
C GLY A 27 -4.86 1.62 -0.32
N ASN A 28 -5.43 1.96 0.85
CA ASN A 28 -5.92 3.31 1.14
C ASN A 28 -4.83 4.40 1.19
N GLN A 29 -3.57 4.06 0.96
CA GLN A 29 -2.43 4.98 0.96
C GLN A 29 -1.85 5.22 -0.44
N TRP A 30 -2.44 4.62 -1.49
CA TRP A 30 -1.97 4.70 -2.87
C TRP A 30 -1.61 6.13 -3.31
N PHE A 31 -2.44 7.11 -2.91
CA PHE A 31 -2.34 8.50 -3.34
C PHE A 31 -1.09 9.24 -2.85
N VAL A 32 -0.43 8.80 -1.77
CA VAL A 32 0.82 9.44 -1.28
C VAL A 32 2.08 8.73 -1.74
N VAL A 33 1.98 7.50 -2.25
CA VAL A 33 3.16 6.65 -2.48
C VAL A 33 4.10 7.26 -3.51
N ARG A 34 3.57 7.89 -4.56
CA ARG A 34 4.40 8.50 -5.60
C ARG A 34 5.29 9.62 -5.05
N GLU A 35 4.73 10.48 -4.21
CA GLU A 35 5.48 11.57 -3.56
C GLU A 35 6.51 11.03 -2.58
N LEU A 36 6.14 10.00 -1.80
CA LEU A 36 7.03 9.30 -0.88
C LEU A 36 8.22 8.67 -1.61
N VAL A 37 7.98 7.92 -2.70
CA VAL A 37 9.03 7.28 -3.51
C VAL A 37 9.96 8.35 -4.08
N ASN A 38 9.43 9.45 -4.62
CA ASN A 38 10.24 10.55 -5.15
C ASN A 38 11.11 11.19 -4.06
N LEU A 39 10.55 11.42 -2.87
CA LEU A 39 11.29 11.97 -1.74
C LEU A 39 12.42 11.04 -1.30
N VAL A 40 12.16 9.74 -1.18
CA VAL A 40 13.18 8.75 -0.78
C VAL A 40 14.27 8.62 -1.85
N LYS A 41 13.88 8.58 -3.12
CA LYS A 41 14.80 8.57 -4.26
C LYS A 41 15.68 9.82 -4.32
N SER A 42 15.15 10.99 -3.98
CA SER A 42 15.94 12.24 -3.90
C SER A 42 17.07 12.18 -2.87
N LYS A 43 16.98 11.26 -1.89
CA LYS A 43 18.01 10.98 -0.89
C LYS A 43 19.00 9.89 -1.33
N GLY A 44 18.92 9.43 -2.58
CA GLY A 44 19.78 8.37 -3.12
C GLY A 44 19.37 6.95 -2.71
N ILE A 45 18.15 6.76 -2.21
CA ILE A 45 17.64 5.46 -1.77
C ILE A 45 16.62 4.96 -2.81
N GLU A 46 16.91 3.83 -3.43
CA GLU A 46 15.94 3.14 -4.28
C GLU A 46 14.95 2.36 -3.41
N VAL A 47 13.68 2.36 -3.81
CA VAL A 47 12.60 1.65 -3.12
C VAL A 47 11.73 0.93 -4.13
N TYR A 48 11.14 -0.17 -3.71
CA TYR A 48 9.97 -0.81 -4.31
C TYR A 48 8.82 -0.60 -3.34
N VAL A 49 7.70 -0.07 -3.82
CA VAL A 49 6.49 0.09 -3.02
C VAL A 49 5.33 -0.49 -3.79
N GLU A 50 4.53 -1.29 -3.10
CA GLU A 50 3.24 -1.74 -3.59
C GLU A 50 2.11 -1.27 -2.66
N THR A 51 0.95 -0.93 -3.22
CA THR A 51 -0.26 -0.61 -2.46
C THR A 51 -1.36 -1.60 -2.79
N ILE A 52 -1.66 -2.48 -1.85
CA ILE A 52 -2.56 -3.62 -2.08
C ILE A 52 -3.52 -3.78 -0.89
N PRO A 53 -4.60 -4.59 -1.01
CA PRO A 53 -5.53 -4.76 0.10
C PRO A 53 -4.81 -5.20 1.38
N PRO A 54 -5.18 -4.67 2.55
CA PRO A 54 -4.40 -4.83 3.78
C PRO A 54 -4.29 -6.30 4.24
N GLY A 55 -5.27 -7.14 3.94
CA GLY A 55 -5.16 -8.59 4.19
C GLY A 55 -4.06 -9.26 3.35
N ILE A 56 -3.78 -8.75 2.14
CA ILE A 56 -2.70 -9.25 1.29
C ILE A 56 -1.35 -8.72 1.78
N VAL A 57 -1.27 -7.45 2.19
CA VAL A 57 -0.07 -6.89 2.85
C VAL A 57 0.32 -7.75 4.06
N ARG A 58 -0.66 -8.14 4.89
CA ARG A 58 -0.44 -9.03 6.04
C ARG A 58 0.19 -10.37 5.62
N LYS A 59 -0.40 -11.04 4.64
CA LYS A 59 0.11 -12.31 4.09
C LYS A 59 1.55 -12.16 3.56
N ARG A 60 1.85 -11.05 2.90
CA ARG A 60 3.22 -10.76 2.43
C ARG A 60 4.19 -10.50 3.58
N ALA A 61 3.74 -9.85 4.65
CA ALA A 61 4.52 -9.67 5.87
C ALA A 61 4.85 -11.01 6.56
N GLU A 62 4.07 -12.06 6.29
CA GLU A 62 4.33 -13.44 6.73
C GLU A 62 5.23 -14.21 5.75
N GLY A 63 5.56 -13.62 4.59
CA GLY A 63 6.41 -14.21 3.56
C GLY A 63 5.66 -14.86 2.40
N GLU A 64 4.33 -14.70 2.31
CA GLU A 64 3.60 -15.19 1.13
C GLU A 64 3.98 -14.38 -0.14
N PRO A 65 4.20 -15.05 -1.29
CA PRO A 65 4.46 -14.37 -2.55
C PRO A 65 3.21 -13.64 -3.05
N LEU A 66 3.41 -12.54 -3.79
CA LEU A 66 2.36 -11.84 -4.49
C LEU A 66 2.29 -12.37 -5.91
N THR A 67 1.16 -12.97 -6.26
CA THR A 67 0.92 -13.50 -7.61
C THR A 67 -0.03 -12.57 -8.37
N ILE A 68 0.42 -12.08 -9.52
CA ILE A 68 -0.35 -11.25 -10.44
C ILE A 68 -0.41 -11.97 -11.77
N SER A 69 -1.53 -12.67 -12.01
CA SER A 69 -1.70 -13.57 -13.16
C SER A 69 -0.58 -14.63 -13.21
N GLY A 70 0.42 -14.48 -14.09
CA GLY A 70 1.59 -15.36 -14.19
C GLY A 70 2.88 -14.80 -13.57
N LEU A 71 2.87 -13.57 -13.05
CA LEU A 71 4.02 -12.96 -12.37
C LEU A 71 3.99 -13.32 -10.87
N SER A 72 5.11 -13.81 -10.35
CA SER A 72 5.31 -14.06 -8.92
C SER A 72 6.36 -13.11 -8.36
N ILE A 73 5.98 -12.36 -7.32
CA ILE A 73 6.88 -11.47 -6.56
C ILE A 73 7.08 -12.10 -5.18
N ASP A 74 8.22 -12.78 -5.03
CA ASP A 74 8.52 -13.71 -3.94
C ASP A 74 9.36 -13.13 -2.80
N PHE A 75 9.91 -11.93 -2.96
CA PHE A 75 10.57 -11.26 -1.84
C PHE A 75 9.58 -10.86 -0.75
N LYS A 76 10.04 -10.99 0.50
CA LYS A 76 9.34 -10.49 1.69
C LYS A 76 9.57 -8.98 1.83
N PRO A 77 8.52 -8.15 2.03
CA PRO A 77 8.69 -6.73 2.30
C PRO A 77 9.50 -6.47 3.58
N GLU A 78 10.37 -5.48 3.54
CA GLU A 78 11.17 -4.98 4.67
C GLU A 78 10.39 -3.94 5.50
N VAL A 79 9.53 -3.17 4.83
CA VAL A 79 8.66 -2.16 5.45
C VAL A 79 7.22 -2.50 5.14
N ILE A 80 6.35 -2.45 6.14
CA ILE A 80 4.92 -2.63 5.95
C ILE A 80 4.15 -1.45 6.53
N SER A 81 3.01 -1.15 5.92
CA SER A 81 2.03 -0.23 6.51
C SER A 81 0.65 -0.87 6.55
N LEU A 82 0.15 -1.05 7.77
CA LEU A 82 -1.08 -1.75 8.09
C LEU A 82 -1.86 -1.03 9.19
N PRO A 83 -3.19 -1.22 9.26
CA PRO A 83 -3.96 -0.91 10.45
C PRO A 83 -3.42 -1.70 11.66
N PRO A 84 -3.42 -1.13 12.88
CA PRO A 84 -2.87 -1.79 14.08
C PRO A 84 -3.41 -3.21 14.32
N ALA A 85 -4.72 -3.42 14.07
CA ALA A 85 -5.35 -4.73 14.23
C ALA A 85 -4.76 -5.83 13.34
N LEU A 86 -4.17 -5.47 12.18
CA LEU A 86 -3.52 -6.43 11.28
C LEU A 86 -2.01 -6.59 11.54
N MET A 87 -1.43 -5.74 12.40
CA MET A 87 -0.04 -5.91 12.85
C MET A 87 0.10 -6.93 13.99
N GLU A 88 -1.00 -7.23 14.69
CA GLU A 88 -0.99 -8.15 15.83
C GLU A 88 -0.44 -9.53 15.45
N GLY A 89 0.55 -10.02 16.20
CA GLY A 89 1.18 -11.31 15.96
C GLY A 89 2.16 -11.36 14.77
N LEU A 90 2.52 -10.22 14.17
CA LEU A 90 3.71 -10.18 13.29
C LEU A 90 4.99 -10.16 14.12
N ASP A 91 6.02 -10.81 13.59
CA ASP A 91 7.39 -10.67 14.06
C ASP A 91 7.99 -9.38 13.47
N LEU A 92 8.10 -8.34 14.30
CA LEU A 92 8.53 -6.99 13.91
C LEU A 92 9.65 -6.50 14.83
N ASP A 93 10.71 -5.93 14.25
CA ASP A 93 11.78 -5.30 15.03
C ASP A 93 11.32 -4.01 15.72
N ASN A 94 10.46 -3.22 15.04
CA ASN A 94 9.93 -1.97 15.55
C ASN A 94 8.60 -1.61 14.87
N SER A 95 7.77 -0.81 15.53
CA SER A 95 6.54 -0.25 14.96
C SER A 95 6.21 1.11 15.58
N PHE A 96 5.54 1.96 14.81
CA PHE A 96 5.05 3.25 15.29
C PHE A 96 3.80 3.67 14.52
N ASN A 97 2.93 4.42 15.19
CA ASN A 97 1.75 5.02 14.57
C ASN A 97 2.14 6.34 13.91
N TYR A 98 1.81 6.51 12.63
CA TYR A 98 2.15 7.72 11.88
C TYR A 98 0.95 8.41 11.23
N ALA A 99 -0.20 7.74 11.16
CA ALA A 99 -1.44 8.27 10.59
C ALA A 99 -2.66 7.63 11.26
N SER A 100 -3.79 8.33 11.23
CA SER A 100 -5.11 7.86 11.63
C SER A 100 -6.14 8.30 10.60
N ASN A 101 -7.27 7.60 10.52
CA ASN A 101 -8.38 7.98 9.66
C ASN A 101 -9.71 7.67 10.34
N ASP A 102 -10.72 8.48 10.03
CA ASP A 102 -12.09 8.29 10.50
C ASP A 102 -12.88 7.41 9.52
N ILE A 103 -13.80 6.61 10.06
CA ILE A 103 -14.78 5.89 9.25
C ILE A 103 -15.98 6.82 9.04
N VAL A 104 -16.28 7.12 7.78
CA VAL A 104 -17.36 8.05 7.41
C VAL A 104 -18.31 7.44 6.40
N ILE A 105 -19.58 7.86 6.42
CA ILE A 105 -20.55 7.59 5.36
C ILE A 105 -20.50 8.77 4.39
N ALA A 106 -19.94 8.55 3.19
CA ALA A 106 -19.95 9.53 2.12
C ALA A 106 -21.19 9.36 1.25
N TYR A 107 -21.96 10.43 1.03
CA TYR A 107 -23.18 10.39 0.20
C TYR A 107 -23.31 11.65 -0.67
N ARG A 108 -24.21 11.60 -1.66
CA ARG A 108 -24.58 12.74 -2.51
C ARG A 108 -26.10 12.77 -2.67
N GLY A 109 -26.70 13.95 -2.53
CA GLY A 109 -28.15 14.13 -2.70
C GLY A 109 -28.85 14.36 -1.36
N LYS A 110 -29.89 13.57 -1.06
CA LYS A 110 -30.64 13.66 0.20
C LYS A 110 -29.69 13.39 1.37
N GLU A 111 -29.85 14.15 2.44
CA GLU A 111 -29.12 13.96 3.70
C GLU A 111 -29.31 12.55 4.24
N ILE A 112 -28.20 11.91 4.58
CA ILE A 112 -28.11 10.62 5.27
C ILE A 112 -27.41 10.91 6.60
N VAL A 113 -28.14 10.77 7.71
CA VAL A 113 -27.63 11.01 9.07
C VAL A 113 -27.10 9.70 9.66
N ASN A 114 -27.71 8.56 9.31
CA ASN A 114 -27.33 7.25 9.81
C ASN A 114 -27.69 6.11 8.83
N TRP A 115 -27.29 4.88 9.16
CA TRP A 115 -27.52 3.70 8.33
C TRP A 115 -29.01 3.37 8.10
N CYS A 116 -29.92 3.82 8.96
CA CYS A 116 -31.36 3.62 8.78
C CYS A 116 -31.99 4.57 7.75
N ASP A 117 -31.25 5.58 7.28
CA ASP A 117 -31.74 6.52 6.26
C ASP A 117 -31.48 6.04 4.82
N LEU A 118 -30.73 4.93 4.66
CA LEU A 118 -30.41 4.27 3.38
C LEU A 118 -31.54 3.37 2.86
#